data_AF-A0A535P9K5-F1
#
_entry.id   AF-A0A535P9K5-F1
#
_cell.length_a   1.000
_cell.length_b   1.000
_cell.length_c   1.000
_cell.angle_alpha   90.00
_cell.angle_beta   90.00
_cell.angle_gamma   90.00
#
_symmetry.space_group_name_H-M   'P 1'
#
loop_
_entity.id
_entity.type
_entity.pdbx_description
1 polymer ?
#
loop_
_entity_poly.entity_id
_entity_poly.type
_entity_poly.pdbx_seq_one_letter_code
_entity_poly.pdbx_strand_id
1 'polypeptide(L)'
;MHSLQLDYRLKGLTNDQLRQWWLSQVVPYCEQIGVKVPAHKEAKDGKDVWELDYPFPCEFDAEHKRWDFKQPITWDDVLTRWRARGPRNVEMVAMFQEEFHNFRKTHRKDS
;
A
#
# COMPACT_ATOMS: atom_id res chain seq x y z
N MET A 1 -5.69 -2.76 20.93
CA MET A 1 -6.25 -1.57 20.26
C MET A 1 -6.10 -1.60 18.73
N HIS A 2 -6.17 -2.79 18.09
CA HIS A 2 -6.06 -2.96 16.62
C HIS A 2 -7.35 -3.53 15.98
N SER A 3 -8.35 -3.96 16.78
CA SER A 3 -9.61 -4.54 16.29
C SER A 3 -10.74 -3.54 16.06
N LEU A 4 -10.66 -2.33 16.62
CA LEU A 4 -11.79 -1.40 16.69
C LEU A 4 -12.41 -1.09 15.30
N GLN A 5 -11.57 -1.02 14.26
CA GLN A 5 -12.03 -0.79 12.89
C GLN A 5 -12.79 -1.99 12.30
N LEU A 6 -12.46 -3.21 12.72
CA LEU A 6 -13.20 -4.42 12.35
C LEU A 6 -14.51 -4.49 13.13
N ASP A 7 -14.46 -4.16 14.43
CA ASP A 7 -15.61 -4.18 15.33
C ASP A 7 -16.70 -3.19 14.85
N TYR A 8 -16.29 -1.99 14.43
CA TYR A 8 -17.17 -0.99 13.82
C TYR A 8 -17.41 -1.21 12.31
N ARG A 9 -16.91 -2.30 11.73
CA ARG A 9 -17.05 -2.65 10.30
C ARG A 9 -16.57 -1.55 9.34
N LEU A 10 -15.64 -0.70 9.77
CA LEU A 10 -14.92 0.22 8.89
C LEU A 10 -13.94 -0.55 7.98
N LYS A 11 -13.50 -1.73 8.41
CA LYS A 11 -12.77 -2.71 7.61
C LYS A 11 -13.48 -4.05 7.66
N GLY A 12 -13.55 -4.74 6.52
CA GLY A 12 -14.08 -6.11 6.43
C GLY A 12 -13.04 -7.21 6.64
N LEU A 13 -11.75 -6.88 6.49
CA LEU A 13 -10.62 -7.80 6.59
C LEU A 13 -9.48 -7.14 7.37
N THR A 14 -8.67 -7.94 8.07
CA THR A 14 -7.37 -7.47 8.58
C THR A 14 -6.46 -7.10 7.41
N ASN A 15 -5.40 -6.31 7.66
CA ASN A 15 -4.44 -5.96 6.62
C ASN A 15 -3.78 -7.21 6.00
N ASP A 16 -3.54 -8.26 6.80
CA ASP A 16 -2.93 -9.51 6.31
C ASP A 16 -3.92 -10.35 5.50
N GLN A 17 -5.18 -10.43 5.92
CA GLN A 17 -6.23 -11.09 5.15
C GLN A 17 -6.46 -10.39 3.81
N LEU A 18 -6.48 -9.04 3.80
CA LEU A 18 -6.59 -8.26 2.58
C LEU A 18 -5.39 -8.50 1.65
N ARG A 19 -4.17 -8.60 2.20
CA ARG A 19 -2.97 -8.92 1.42
C ARG A 19 -3.06 -10.31 0.78
N GLN A 20 -3.50 -11.32 1.54
CA GLN A 20 -3.69 -12.68 1.00
C GLN A 20 -4.73 -12.72 -0.11
N TRP A 21 -5.86 -12.03 0.09
CA TRP A 21 -6.88 -11.90 -0.95
C TRP A 21 -6.29 -11.24 -2.20
N TRP A 22 -5.58 -10.12 -2.07
CA TRP A 22 -4.95 -9.42 -3.19
C TRP A 22 -3.95 -10.29 -3.95
N LEU A 23 -3.05 -10.98 -3.24
CA LEU A 23 -2.07 -11.88 -3.85
C LEU A 23 -2.74 -13.02 -4.63
N SER A 24 -3.86 -13.56 -4.11
CA SER A 24 -4.61 -14.61 -4.81
C SER A 24 -5.23 -14.19 -6.13
N GLN A 25 -5.42 -12.88 -6.35
CA GLN A 25 -5.91 -12.35 -7.62
C GLN A 25 -4.76 -11.93 -8.53
N VAL A 26 -3.75 -11.25 -7.98
CA VAL A 26 -2.70 -10.62 -8.77
C VAL A 26 -1.65 -11.61 -9.25
N VAL A 27 -1.20 -12.55 -8.42
CA VAL A 27 -0.12 -13.46 -8.82
C VAL A 27 -0.53 -14.29 -10.05
N PRO A 28 -1.71 -14.95 -10.09
CA PRO A 28 -2.13 -15.70 -11.27
C PRO A 28 -2.27 -14.83 -12.52
N TYR A 29 -2.75 -13.60 -12.37
CA TYR A 29 -2.87 -12.66 -13.49
C TYR A 29 -1.49 -12.25 -14.04
N CYS A 30 -0.55 -11.91 -13.16
CA CYS A 30 0.82 -11.58 -13.55
C CYS A 30 1.49 -12.75 -14.28
N GLU A 31 1.35 -13.97 -13.77
CA GLU A 31 1.88 -15.17 -14.40
C GLU A 31 1.28 -15.40 -15.80
N GLN A 32 -0.04 -15.20 -15.95
CA GLN A 32 -0.74 -15.31 -17.23
C GLN A 32 -0.17 -14.37 -18.30
N ILE A 33 0.26 -13.16 -17.91
CA ILE A 33 0.85 -12.17 -18.84
C ILE A 33 2.38 -12.27 -18.92
N GLY A 34 2.99 -13.29 -18.33
CA GLY A 34 4.43 -13.54 -18.38
C GLY A 34 5.27 -12.69 -17.41
N VAL A 35 4.64 -12.05 -16.42
CA VAL A 35 5.31 -11.30 -15.36
C VAL A 35 5.52 -12.21 -14.15
N LYS A 36 6.78 -12.44 -13.77
CA LYS A 36 7.12 -13.21 -12.57
C LYS A 36 6.95 -12.34 -11.33
N VAL A 37 6.14 -12.80 -10.38
CA VAL A 37 6.03 -12.21 -9.05
C VAL A 37 6.91 -13.02 -8.10
N PRO A 38 7.70 -12.39 -7.22
CA PRO A 38 8.49 -13.09 -6.19
C PRO A 38 7.58 -13.55 -5.04
N ALA A 39 6.68 -14.48 -5.35
CA ALA A 39 5.78 -15.12 -4.43
C ALA A 39 5.44 -16.53 -4.92
N HIS A 40 5.21 -17.45 -3.99
CA HIS A 40 4.81 -18.82 -4.28
C HIS A 40 3.62 -19.23 -3.43
N LYS A 41 2.97 -20.31 -3.86
CA LYS A 41 1.78 -20.85 -3.24
C LYS A 41 2.17 -22.01 -2.33
N GLU A 42 1.79 -21.94 -1.06
CA GLU A 42 2.05 -22.95 -0.04
C GLU A 42 0.74 -23.49 0.55
N ALA A 43 0.74 -24.74 1.00
CA ALA A 43 -0.40 -25.33 1.69
C ALA A 43 -0.19 -25.26 3.21
N LYS A 44 -0.96 -24.40 3.89
CA LYS A 44 -0.96 -24.29 5.37
C LYS A 44 -2.33 -24.59 5.93
N ASP A 45 -2.39 -25.51 6.90
CA ASP A 45 -3.62 -25.95 7.55
C ASP A 45 -4.73 -26.37 6.56
N GLY A 46 -4.33 -27.04 5.46
CA GLY A 46 -5.24 -27.47 4.40
C GLY A 46 -5.78 -26.36 3.50
N LYS A 47 -5.20 -25.16 3.55
CA LYS A 47 -5.55 -24.03 2.70
C LYS A 47 -4.33 -23.53 1.93
N ASP A 48 -4.60 -23.11 0.71
CA ASP A 48 -3.62 -22.43 -0.12
C ASP A 48 -3.39 -21.01 0.38
N VAL A 49 -2.12 -20.66 0.62
CA VAL A 49 -1.67 -19.32 1.02
C VAL A 49 -0.55 -18.85 0.09
N TRP A 50 -0.47 -17.54 -0.12
CA TRP A 50 0.63 -16.95 -0.88
C TRP A 50 1.72 -16.46 0.07
N GLU A 51 2.94 -16.95 -0.13
CA GLU A 51 4.13 -16.50 0.58
C GLU A 51 4.98 -15.63 -0.33
N LEU A 52 5.53 -14.55 0.21
CA LEU A 52 6.48 -13.69 -0.50
C LEU A 52 7.87 -14.31 -0.41
N ASP A 53 8.63 -14.28 -1.50
CA ASP A 53 10.00 -14.83 -1.55
C ASP A 53 11.05 -13.90 -0.90
N TYR A 54 10.58 -12.86 -0.20
CA TYR A 54 11.40 -11.81 0.39
C TYR A 54 10.83 -11.39 1.74
N PRO A 55 11.67 -10.91 2.67
CA PRO A 55 11.21 -10.42 3.96
C PRO A 55 10.26 -9.24 3.78
N PHE A 56 9.15 -9.27 4.51
CA PHE A 56 8.16 -8.20 4.47
C PHE A 56 7.98 -7.57 5.86
N PRO A 57 8.26 -6.26 6.03
CA PRO A 57 8.67 -5.30 5.00
C PRO A 57 10.17 -5.37 4.63
N CYS A 58 10.50 -4.87 3.43
CA CYS A 58 11.87 -4.69 2.94
C CYS A 58 12.14 -3.23 2.55
N GLU A 59 13.43 -2.90 2.42
CA GLU A 59 13.89 -1.55 2.12
C GLU A 59 13.46 -1.08 0.73
N PHE A 60 13.14 0.22 0.63
CA PHE A 60 12.90 0.88 -0.65
C PHE A 60 13.87 2.04 -0.81
N ASP A 61 14.78 1.90 -1.76
CA ASP A 61 15.67 2.95 -2.19
C ASP A 61 14.86 4.00 -2.97
N ALA A 62 14.60 5.13 -2.32
CA ALA A 62 13.84 6.23 -2.89
C ALA A 62 14.60 6.98 -3.99
N GLU A 63 15.93 6.98 -3.95
CA GLU A 63 16.79 7.66 -4.94
C GLU A 63 16.74 6.89 -6.27
N HIS A 64 16.98 5.59 -6.22
CA HIS A 64 16.98 4.72 -7.40
C HIS A 64 15.60 4.14 -7.74
N LYS A 65 14.58 4.39 -6.90
CA LYS A 65 13.20 3.88 -7.01
C LYS A 65 13.12 2.37 -7.12
N ARG A 66 13.87 1.66 -6.25
CA ARG A 66 13.99 0.20 -6.27
C ARG A 66 13.73 -0.40 -4.91
N TRP A 67 13.17 -1.60 -4.90
CA TRP A 67 13.04 -2.41 -3.69
C TRP A 67 14.29 -3.26 -3.53
N ASP A 68 14.86 -3.27 -2.33
CA ASP A 68 15.90 -4.24 -1.97
C ASP A 68 15.25 -5.43 -1.26
N PHE A 69 14.90 -6.45 -2.04
CA PHE A 69 14.28 -7.68 -1.55
C PHE A 69 15.17 -8.52 -0.62
N LYS A 70 16.43 -8.12 -0.37
CA LYS A 70 17.32 -8.82 0.56
C LYS A 70 17.46 -8.11 1.89
N GLN A 71 17.07 -6.83 1.96
CA GLN A 71 17.24 -6.00 3.15
C GLN A 71 15.91 -5.88 3.92
N PRO A 72 15.69 -6.67 4.99
CA PRO A 72 14.53 -6.49 5.85
C PRO A 72 14.60 -5.16 6.60
N ILE A 73 13.43 -4.57 6.85
CA ILE A 73 13.29 -3.37 7.71
C ILE A 73 12.17 -3.56 8.71
N THR A 74 12.03 -2.63 9.66
CA THR A 74 10.93 -2.65 10.62
C THR A 74 9.70 -1.88 10.11
N TRP A 75 8.56 -2.09 10.76
CA TRP A 75 7.37 -1.26 10.50
C TRP A 75 7.57 0.20 10.91
N ASP A 76 8.41 0.49 11.90
CA ASP A 76 8.73 1.87 12.29
C ASP A 76 9.52 2.60 11.20
N ASP A 77 10.42 1.88 10.52
CA ASP A 77 11.15 2.40 9.34
C ASP A 77 10.18 2.69 8.19
N VAL A 78 9.24 1.77 7.92
CA VAL A 78 8.19 1.97 6.91
C VAL A 78 7.36 3.22 7.20
N LEU A 79 6.94 3.42 8.46
CA LEU A 79 6.18 4.58 8.88
C LEU A 79 6.99 5.87 8.75
N THR A 80 8.29 5.83 9.05
CA THR A 80 9.20 6.97 8.87
C THR A 80 9.33 7.34 7.40
N ARG A 81 9.53 6.37 6.51
CA ARG A 81 9.52 6.56 5.06
C ARG A 81 8.21 7.16 4.56
N TRP A 82 7.05 6.66 5.01
CA TRP A 82 5.75 7.21 4.60
C TRP A 82 5.52 8.65 5.07
N ARG A 83 6.04 9.01 6.25
CA ARG A 83 6.01 10.39 6.75
C ARG A 83 6.92 11.33 5.97
N ALA A 84 8.04 10.83 5.43
CA ALA A 84 8.96 11.61 4.61
C ALA A 84 8.36 12.06 3.25
N ARG A 85 7.24 11.44 2.84
CA ARG A 85 6.50 11.73 1.60
C ARG A 85 7.29 11.43 0.31
N GLY A 86 6.59 11.53 -0.82
CA GLY A 86 7.19 11.41 -2.15
C GLY A 86 7.66 12.76 -2.71
N PRO A 87 8.51 12.75 -3.74
CA PRO A 87 9.13 13.96 -4.31
C PRO A 87 8.13 14.99 -4.83
N ARG A 88 6.93 14.56 -5.23
CA ARG A 88 5.86 15.43 -5.75
C ARG A 88 4.87 15.92 -4.68
N ASN A 89 5.13 15.66 -3.40
CA ASN A 89 4.19 15.99 -2.33
C ASN A 89 3.86 17.49 -2.28
N VAL A 90 4.87 18.36 -2.36
CA VAL A 90 4.67 19.81 -2.29
C VAL A 90 3.80 20.30 -3.45
N GLU A 91 4.12 19.89 -4.67
CA GLU A 91 3.34 20.24 -5.87
C GLU A 91 1.89 19.77 -5.79
N MET A 92 1.66 18.50 -5.40
CA MET A 92 0.31 17.94 -5.29
C MET A 92 -0.52 18.64 -4.21
N VAL A 93 0.08 18.94 -3.06
CA VAL A 93 -0.61 19.66 -1.98
C VAL A 93 -0.96 21.08 -2.41
N ALA A 94 -0.04 21.79 -3.06
CA ALA A 94 -0.29 23.14 -3.56
C ALA A 94 -1.44 23.16 -4.58
N MET A 95 -1.48 22.20 -5.49
CA MET A 95 -2.55 22.04 -6.47
C MET A 95 -3.91 21.83 -5.78
N PHE A 96 -4.01 20.95 -4.79
CA PHE A 96 -5.26 20.75 -4.05
C PHE A 96 -5.71 22.02 -3.30
N GLN A 97 -4.76 22.76 -2.72
CA GLN A 97 -5.07 23.99 -2.00
C GLN A 97 -5.57 25.07 -2.96
N GLU A 98 -4.93 25.25 -4.11
CA GLU A 98 -5.34 26.21 -5.14
C GLU A 98 -6.75 25.91 -5.64
N GLU A 99 -7.03 24.66 -6.01
CA GLU A 99 -8.36 24.25 -6.49
C GLU A 99 -9.44 24.49 -5.42
N PHE A 100 -9.15 24.16 -4.16
CA PHE A 100 -10.09 24.43 -3.06
C PHE A 100 -10.32 25.93 -2.84
N HIS A 101 -9.27 26.75 -2.93
CA HIS A 101 -9.39 28.20 -2.85
C HIS A 101 -10.24 28.77 -3.99
N ASN A 102 -10.06 28.27 -5.22
CA ASN A 102 -10.83 28.68 -6.38
C ASN A 102 -12.31 28.27 -6.24
N PHE A 103 -12.57 27.01 -5.87
CA PHE A 103 -13.93 26.51 -5.58
C PHE A 103 -14.66 27.39 -4.55
N ARG A 104 -13.99 27.76 -3.46
CA ARG A 104 -14.57 28.63 -2.43
C ARG A 104 -14.86 30.03 -2.93
N LYS A 105 -14.04 30.59 -3.83
CA LYS A 105 -14.27 31.94 -4.38
C LYS A 105 -15.47 31.98 -5.31
N THR A 106 -15.64 30.97 -6.16
CA THR A 106 -16.74 30.90 -7.13
C THR A 106 -18.09 30.66 -6.45
N HIS A 107 -18.13 29.85 -5.38
CA HIS A 107 -19.37 29.51 -4.68
C HIS A 107 -19.65 30.39 -3.44
N ARG A 108 -18.94 31.52 -3.29
CA ARG A 108 -19.16 32.47 -2.18
C ARG A 108 -20.32 33.45 -2.43
N LYS A 109 -20.96 33.43 -3.61
CA LYS A 109 -21.98 34.43 -4.00
C LYS A 109 -23.44 33.96 -3.89
N ASP A 110 -23.69 32.73 -3.45
CA ASP A 110 -25.05 32.17 -3.36
C ASP A 110 -25.53 31.97 -1.89
N SER A 111 -25.10 32.82 -0.95
CA SER A 111 -25.65 32.89 0.41
C SER A 111 -25.75 34.32 0.90
#